data_AF-A0A2P8KE80-F1
#
_entry.id   AF-A0A2P8KE80-F1
#
_cell.length_a   1.000
_cell.length_b   1.000
_cell.length_c   1.000
_cell.angle_alpha   90.00
_cell.angle_beta   90.00
_cell.angle_gamma   90.00
#
_symmetry.space_group_name_H-M   'P 1'
#
loop_
_entity.id
_entity.type
_entity.pdbx_description
1 polymer ?
#
loop_
_entity_poly.entity_id
_entity_poly.type
_entity_poly.pdbx_seq_one_letter_code
_entity_poly.pdbx_strand_id
1 'polypeptide(L)'
;MHGWRFCQDLTSTVRYLRPGELQLAECWDLNPWVVRAVHGDGAGFDTTLNTTLRIAVRDVLRAASFSGTEPLPMQRLADSLWPAGFGEAWRFVQGPENHDVVLRDPDASKRRERRIPTLADPLNPRSWFARSRSRVAMGLTLTSPGIPMMFMGQEFLEDKQWSDDLGSRPELRLFWPQA
;
A
#
# COMPACT_ATOMS: atom_id res chain seq x y z
N MET A 1 -20.89 19.80 -1.54
CA MET A 1 -19.59 20.45 -1.23
C MET A 1 -19.37 20.58 0.29
N HIS A 2 -19.49 19.48 1.05
CA HIS A 2 -19.37 19.51 2.53
C HIS A 2 -18.29 18.57 3.11
N GLY A 3 -17.76 17.64 2.30
CA GLY A 3 -16.80 16.64 2.79
C GLY A 3 -15.49 17.23 3.32
N TRP A 4 -14.93 18.22 2.62
CA TRP A 4 -13.68 18.85 3.08
C TRP A 4 -13.84 19.56 4.42
N ARG A 5 -14.93 20.32 4.57
CA ARG A 5 -15.23 21.01 5.83
C ARG A 5 -15.45 20.00 6.97
N PHE A 6 -16.17 18.92 6.69
CA PHE A 6 -16.33 17.83 7.65
C PHE A 6 -14.98 17.26 8.09
N CYS A 7 -14.05 17.01 7.17
CA CYS A 7 -12.70 16.56 7.52
C CYS A 7 -11.97 17.56 8.42
N GLN A 8 -12.05 18.86 8.12
CA GLN A 8 -11.44 19.92 8.93
C GLN A 8 -12.01 19.96 10.35
N ASP A 9 -13.34 19.86 10.48
CA ASP A 9 -14.02 19.86 11.78
C ASP A 9 -13.68 18.59 12.58
N LEU A 10 -13.65 17.43 11.92
CA LEU A 10 -13.24 16.16 12.51
C LEU A 10 -11.81 16.22 13.04
N THR A 11 -10.85 16.57 12.19
CA THR A 11 -9.42 16.55 12.58
C THR A 11 -9.11 17.57 13.66
N SER A 12 -9.75 18.73 13.63
CA SER A 12 -9.63 19.75 14.69
C SER A 12 -10.20 19.26 16.01
N THR A 13 -11.35 18.58 15.98
CA THR A 13 -12.00 18.03 17.18
C THR A 13 -11.16 16.93 17.82
N VAL A 14 -10.68 15.97 17.04
CA VAL A 14 -9.81 14.89 17.54
C VAL A 14 -8.52 15.48 18.11
N ARG A 15 -7.89 16.44 17.44
CA ARG A 15 -6.66 17.07 17.91
C ARG A 15 -6.86 17.86 19.22
N TYR A 16 -8.03 18.47 19.41
CA TYR A 16 -8.39 19.14 20.67
C TYR A 16 -8.58 18.15 21.83
N LEU A 17 -9.32 17.05 21.60
CA LEU A 17 -9.65 16.07 22.64
C LEU A 17 -8.49 15.12 22.94
N ARG A 18 -7.71 14.77 21.93
CA ARG A 18 -6.70 13.69 21.93
C ARG A 18 -5.48 14.07 21.08
N PRO A 19 -4.68 15.07 21.49
CA PRO A 19 -3.60 15.62 20.68
C PRO A 19 -2.47 14.63 20.33
N GLY A 20 -2.37 13.50 21.03
CA GLY A 20 -1.37 12.45 20.76
C GLY A 20 -1.83 11.35 19.79
N GLU A 21 -3.08 11.36 19.33
CA GLU A 21 -3.59 10.33 18.43
C GLU A 21 -3.29 10.68 16.98
N LEU A 22 -2.73 9.72 16.25
CA LEU A 22 -2.41 9.85 14.83
C LEU A 22 -3.67 9.68 13.99
N GLN A 23 -3.96 10.64 13.12
CA GLN A 23 -5.07 10.57 12.16
C GLN A 23 -4.53 10.29 10.75
N LEU A 24 -4.83 9.10 10.23
CA LEU A 24 -4.52 8.66 8.88
C LEU A 24 -5.73 8.85 7.96
N ALA A 25 -5.54 9.57 6.86
CA ALA A 25 -6.51 9.63 5.78
C ALA A 25 -6.20 8.59 4.70
N GLU A 26 -7.22 7.86 4.27
CA GLU A 26 -7.18 7.11 3.02
C GLU A 26 -7.83 7.94 1.92
N CYS A 27 -7.02 8.49 1.02
CA CYS A 27 -7.50 9.17 -0.18
C CYS A 27 -6.90 8.52 -1.42
N TRP A 28 -7.76 8.17 -2.37
CA TRP A 28 -7.34 7.82 -3.71
C TRP A 28 -6.87 9.12 -4.42
N ASP A 29 -5.78 9.00 -5.17
CA ASP A 29 -4.95 10.10 -5.66
C ASP A 29 -4.26 10.92 -4.55
N LEU A 30 -2.93 10.92 -4.58
CA LEU A 30 -2.14 11.51 -3.53
C LEU A 30 -2.32 13.04 -3.50
N ASN A 31 -2.96 13.53 -2.45
CA ASN A 31 -3.24 14.95 -2.26
C ASN A 31 -2.53 15.49 -0.99
N PRO A 32 -1.43 16.24 -1.12
CA PRO A 32 -0.72 16.81 0.02
C PRO A 32 -1.56 17.77 0.89
N TRP A 33 -2.64 18.34 0.36
CA TRP A 33 -3.53 19.23 1.13
C TRP A 33 -4.27 18.49 2.25
N VAL A 34 -4.38 17.16 2.16
CA VAL A 34 -5.01 16.34 3.20
C VAL A 34 -4.27 16.44 4.53
N VAL A 35 -2.94 16.52 4.49
CA VAL A 35 -2.08 16.58 5.69
C VAL A 35 -1.65 18.00 6.07
N ARG A 36 -2.06 19.01 5.29
CA ARG A 36 -1.83 20.41 5.62
C ARG A 36 -2.75 20.85 6.75
N ALA A 37 -2.31 21.84 7.51
CA ALA A 37 -3.10 22.37 8.60
C ALA A 37 -4.39 23.05 8.13
N VAL A 38 -5.42 22.98 8.98
CA VAL A 38 -6.75 23.56 8.69
C VAL A 38 -6.70 25.08 8.48
N HIS A 39 -5.84 25.79 9.22
CA HIS A 39 -5.67 27.24 9.08
C HIS A 39 -5.00 27.65 7.76
N GLY A 40 -4.42 26.71 7.02
CA GLY A 40 -3.91 26.90 5.66
C GLY A 40 -4.74 26.14 4.62
N ASP A 41 -6.06 26.04 4.84
CA ASP A 41 -7.05 25.37 3.98
C ASP A 41 -6.88 23.85 3.80
N GLY A 42 -5.94 23.23 4.52
CA GLY A 42 -5.77 21.78 4.51
C GLY A 42 -6.88 21.03 5.24
N ALA A 43 -6.93 19.70 5.09
CA ALA A 43 -7.90 18.86 5.83
C ALA A 43 -7.47 18.55 7.26
N GLY A 44 -6.19 18.78 7.60
CA GLY A 44 -5.69 18.68 8.96
C GLY A 44 -5.34 17.28 9.45
N PHE A 45 -5.31 16.24 8.60
CA PHE A 45 -4.83 14.92 8.98
C PHE A 45 -3.33 14.92 9.28
N ASP A 46 -2.84 13.93 10.02
CA ASP A 46 -1.41 13.83 10.33
C ASP A 46 -0.65 13.15 9.19
N THR A 47 -1.25 12.12 8.60
CA THR A 47 -0.66 11.31 7.53
C THR A 47 -1.70 10.87 6.49
N THR A 48 -1.26 10.45 5.31
CA THR A 48 -2.13 9.96 4.23
C THR A 48 -1.60 8.67 3.61
N LEU A 49 -2.47 7.84 3.04
CA LEU A 49 -2.05 6.66 2.28
C LEU A 49 -1.36 7.09 0.97
N ASN A 50 -0.09 6.70 0.80
CA ASN A 50 0.68 6.91 -0.42
C ASN A 50 0.61 5.70 -1.35
N THR A 51 0.17 5.95 -2.58
CA THR A 51 0.03 4.95 -3.64
C THR A 51 1.22 4.90 -4.59
N THR A 52 2.10 5.91 -4.60
CA THR A 52 3.16 6.05 -5.62
C THR A 52 4.22 4.95 -5.48
N LEU A 53 4.74 4.74 -4.27
CA LEU A 53 5.72 3.70 -4.00
C LEU A 53 5.15 2.31 -4.27
N ARG A 54 3.88 2.08 -3.87
CA ARG A 54 3.17 0.83 -4.16
C ARG A 54 3.21 0.52 -5.66
N ILE A 55 2.79 1.48 -6.48
CA ILE A 55 2.73 1.30 -7.94
C ILE A 55 4.14 1.05 -8.49
N ALA A 56 5.14 1.85 -8.09
CA ALA A 56 6.49 1.74 -8.63
C ALA A 56 7.18 0.41 -8.26
N VAL A 57 7.07 -0.04 -7.00
CA VAL A 57 7.59 -1.35 -6.58
C VAL A 57 6.96 -2.47 -7.41
N ARG A 58 5.64 -2.44 -7.58
CA ARG A 58 4.90 -3.47 -8.32
C ARG A 58 5.24 -3.47 -9.80
N ASP A 59 5.49 -2.32 -10.39
CA ASP A 59 5.94 -2.20 -11.79
C ASP A 59 7.34 -2.79 -11.98
N VAL A 60 8.28 -2.51 -11.08
CA VAL A 60 9.62 -3.13 -11.09
C VAL A 60 9.52 -4.65 -10.96
N LEU A 61 8.71 -5.15 -10.02
CA LEU A 61 8.50 -6.58 -9.83
C LEU A 61 7.91 -7.27 -11.08
N ARG A 62 6.91 -6.63 -11.69
CA ARG A 62 6.28 -7.14 -12.91
C ARG A 62 7.27 -7.19 -14.07
N ALA A 63 8.04 -6.13 -14.28
CA ALA A 63 9.10 -6.08 -15.29
C ALA A 63 10.15 -7.18 -15.07
N ALA A 64 10.55 -7.39 -13.81
CA ALA A 64 11.50 -8.44 -13.45
C ALA A 64 10.94 -9.87 -13.55
N SER A 65 9.62 -10.06 -13.58
CA SER A 65 8.98 -11.38 -13.59
C SER A 65 9.11 -12.14 -14.91
N PHE A 66 9.44 -11.43 -16.00
CA PHE A 66 9.64 -12.00 -17.33
C PHE A 66 11.10 -11.90 -17.75
N SER A 67 11.58 -12.86 -18.54
CA SER A 67 12.89 -12.75 -19.19
C SER A 67 12.82 -11.67 -20.27
N GLY A 68 13.64 -10.63 -20.16
CA GLY A 68 13.74 -9.56 -21.14
C GLY A 68 15.05 -8.79 -20.96
N THR A 69 15.41 -8.01 -21.99
CA THR A 69 16.56 -7.11 -21.98
C THR A 69 16.21 -5.69 -21.56
N GLU A 70 14.91 -5.39 -21.45
CA GLU A 70 14.44 -4.07 -21.06
C GLU A 70 14.93 -3.71 -19.65
N PRO A 71 15.42 -2.49 -19.45
CA PRO A 71 15.83 -2.04 -18.13
C PRO A 71 14.62 -2.00 -17.18
N LEU A 72 14.86 -2.31 -15.91
CA LEU A 72 13.84 -2.12 -14.88
C LEU A 72 13.54 -0.62 -14.72
N PRO A 73 12.29 -0.22 -14.39
CA PRO A 73 11.89 1.18 -14.25
C PRO A 73 12.39 1.80 -12.93
N MET A 74 13.72 1.78 -12.73
CA MET A 74 14.38 2.19 -11.49
C MET A 74 14.27 3.70 -11.22
N GLN A 75 14.24 4.53 -12.26
CA GLN A 75 14.05 5.98 -12.09
C GLN A 75 12.69 6.28 -11.45
N ARG A 76 11.62 5.66 -11.96
CA ARG A 76 10.27 5.81 -11.40
C ARG A 76 10.19 5.31 -9.95
N LEU A 77 10.92 4.24 -9.63
CA LEU A 77 11.04 3.77 -8.25
C LEU A 77 11.72 4.83 -7.38
N ALA A 78 12.87 5.38 -7.81
CA ALA A 78 13.59 6.41 -7.07
C ALA A 78 12.71 7.66 -6.84
N ASP A 79 12.02 8.14 -7.87
CA ASP A 79 11.12 9.30 -7.79
C ASP A 79 9.93 9.05 -6.84
N SER A 80 9.53 7.79 -6.66
CA SER A 80 8.42 7.41 -5.76
C SER A 80 8.81 7.29 -4.29
N LEU A 81 10.10 7.24 -3.96
CA LEU A 81 10.59 7.11 -2.58
C LEU A 81 10.20 8.32 -1.72
N TRP A 82 10.07 9.50 -2.34
CA TRP A 82 9.60 10.71 -1.68
C TRP A 82 8.54 11.41 -2.54
N PRO A 83 7.25 11.24 -2.25
CA PRO A 83 6.20 11.88 -3.04
C PRO A 83 6.27 13.41 -2.95
N ALA A 84 5.93 14.07 -4.06
CA ALA A 84 5.92 15.52 -4.13
C ALA A 84 4.91 16.16 -3.17
N GLY A 85 5.26 17.32 -2.62
CA GLY A 85 4.38 18.12 -1.76
C GLY A 85 4.41 17.76 -0.27
N PHE A 86 5.24 16.81 0.14
CA PHE A 86 5.44 16.43 1.55
C PHE A 86 6.78 16.96 2.08
N GLY A 87 6.72 17.69 3.19
CA GLY A 87 7.92 18.24 3.86
C GLY A 87 8.61 17.23 4.76
N GLU A 88 7.86 16.30 5.37
CA GLU A 88 8.38 15.31 6.29
C GLU A 88 8.02 13.88 5.86
N ALA A 89 8.96 12.94 6.07
CA ALA A 89 8.80 11.53 5.68
C ALA A 89 7.63 10.83 6.37
N TRP A 90 7.26 11.21 7.60
CA TRP A 90 6.21 10.53 8.36
C TRP A 90 4.78 10.93 7.93
N ARG A 91 4.64 11.89 7.01
CA ARG A 91 3.35 12.40 6.53
C ARG A 91 2.62 11.45 5.57
N PHE A 92 3.18 10.30 5.28
CA PHE A 92 2.53 9.32 4.44
C PHE A 92 2.80 7.89 4.91
N VAL A 93 1.75 7.06 4.84
CA VAL A 93 1.77 5.62 5.09
C VAL A 93 1.88 4.91 3.75
N GLN A 94 2.71 3.88 3.66
CA GLN A 94 2.92 3.20 2.37
C GLN A 94 3.23 1.72 2.54
N GLY A 95 2.75 0.94 1.57
CA GLY A 95 2.97 -0.50 1.49
C GLY A 95 2.63 -1.00 0.09
N PRO A 96 3.25 -2.11 -0.36
CA PRO A 96 3.06 -2.64 -1.70
C PRO A 96 1.76 -3.46 -1.82
N GLU A 97 1.08 -3.74 -0.71
CA GLU A 97 -0.24 -4.36 -0.65
C GLU A 97 -1.11 -3.65 0.39
N ASN A 98 -2.41 -3.65 0.15
CA ASN A 98 -3.46 -3.39 1.14
C ASN A 98 -4.67 -4.26 0.78
N HIS A 99 -5.69 -4.22 1.64
CA HIS A 99 -6.90 -5.02 1.50
C HIS A 99 -7.60 -4.77 0.15
N ASP A 100 -7.75 -3.52 -0.30
CA ASP A 100 -8.37 -3.20 -1.60
C ASP A 100 -7.58 -3.71 -2.82
N VAL A 101 -6.25 -3.63 -2.78
CA VAL A 101 -5.37 -3.96 -3.90
C VAL A 101 -5.36 -5.45 -4.18
N VAL A 102 -5.46 -6.29 -3.14
CA VAL A 102 -5.39 -7.75 -3.25
C VAL A 102 -6.71 -8.46 -2.92
N LEU A 103 -7.81 -7.71 -2.83
CA LEU A 103 -9.15 -8.27 -2.65
C LEU A 103 -9.54 -9.22 -3.79
N ARG A 104 -10.22 -10.31 -3.47
CA ARG A 104 -10.98 -11.10 -4.42
C ARG A 104 -12.31 -10.40 -4.65
N ASP A 105 -12.41 -9.69 -5.75
CA ASP A 105 -13.66 -9.00 -6.10
C ASP A 105 -14.79 -10.04 -6.32
N PRO A 106 -16.00 -9.82 -5.74
CA PRO A 106 -17.16 -10.66 -5.99
C PRO A 106 -17.54 -10.68 -7.47
N ASP A 107 -17.32 -9.57 -8.17
CA ASP A 107 -17.46 -9.49 -9.62
C ASP A 107 -16.21 -10.07 -10.27
N ALA A 108 -16.34 -11.28 -10.83
CA ALA A 108 -15.24 -11.99 -11.48
C ALA A 108 -14.63 -11.24 -12.68
N SER A 109 -15.33 -10.24 -13.23
CA SER A 109 -14.80 -9.38 -14.29
C SER A 109 -13.79 -8.34 -13.76
N LYS A 110 -13.85 -8.01 -12.46
CA LYS A 110 -12.96 -7.06 -11.79
C LYS A 110 -11.78 -7.78 -11.18
N ARG A 111 -10.71 -7.93 -11.96
CA ARG A 111 -9.45 -8.45 -11.42
C ARG A 111 -8.70 -7.35 -10.68
N ARG A 112 -8.60 -7.51 -9.36
CA ARG A 112 -7.64 -6.77 -8.52
C ARG A 112 -6.23 -7.27 -8.76
N GLU A 113 -5.27 -6.57 -8.20
CA GLU A 113 -3.88 -6.93 -8.41
C GLU A 113 -3.48 -8.18 -7.62
N ARG A 114 -2.50 -8.91 -8.15
CA ARG A 114 -1.98 -10.12 -7.50
C ARG A 114 -1.12 -9.77 -6.29
N ARG A 115 -1.09 -10.65 -5.30
CA ARG A 115 -0.09 -10.59 -4.22
C ARG A 115 1.34 -10.63 -4.76
N ILE A 116 2.26 -10.05 -4.00
CA ILE A 116 3.66 -9.79 -4.35
C ILE A 116 4.42 -11.06 -4.76
N PRO A 117 4.30 -12.21 -4.07
CA PRO A 117 4.94 -13.45 -4.52
C PRO A 117 4.49 -13.88 -5.92
N THR A 118 3.19 -13.85 -6.19
CA THR A 118 2.59 -14.21 -7.49
C THR A 118 2.85 -13.15 -8.56
N LEU A 119 3.01 -11.88 -8.17
CA LEU A 119 3.42 -10.81 -9.08
C LEU A 119 4.89 -10.99 -9.50
N ALA A 120 5.74 -11.39 -8.56
CA ALA A 120 7.18 -11.57 -8.77
C ALA A 120 7.51 -12.82 -9.58
N ASP A 121 6.70 -13.88 -9.48
CA ASP A 121 6.76 -15.07 -10.33
C ASP A 121 5.34 -15.66 -10.50
N PRO A 122 4.70 -15.42 -11.65
CA PRO A 122 3.34 -15.89 -11.92
C PRO A 122 3.19 -17.41 -11.97
N LEU A 123 4.28 -18.14 -12.26
CA LEU A 123 4.25 -19.59 -12.45
C LEU A 123 4.57 -20.33 -11.15
N ASN A 124 5.44 -19.76 -10.32
CA ASN A 124 5.81 -20.34 -9.04
C ASN A 124 6.05 -19.24 -7.99
N PRO A 125 5.02 -18.83 -7.22
CA PRO A 125 5.12 -17.82 -6.17
C PRO A 125 6.10 -18.18 -5.03
N ARG A 126 6.59 -19.42 -4.99
CA ARG A 126 7.57 -19.93 -4.00
C ARG A 126 8.95 -20.15 -4.61
N SER A 127 9.18 -19.78 -5.87
CA SER A 127 10.49 -19.91 -6.52
C SER A 127 11.56 -19.09 -5.79
N TRP A 128 12.84 -19.37 -6.06
CA TRP A 128 13.93 -18.53 -5.57
C TRP A 128 13.75 -17.06 -5.96
N PHE A 129 13.31 -16.82 -7.19
CA PHE A 129 13.07 -15.47 -7.71
C PHE A 129 11.90 -14.79 -6.99
N ALA A 130 10.77 -15.46 -6.83
CA ALA A 130 9.60 -14.94 -6.12
C ALA A 130 9.95 -14.54 -4.68
N ARG A 131 10.61 -15.45 -3.95
CA ARG A 131 11.04 -15.23 -2.56
C ARG A 131 12.04 -14.10 -2.45
N SER A 132 13.01 -14.01 -3.36
CA SER A 132 14.05 -12.97 -3.31
C SER A 132 13.48 -11.59 -3.65
N ARG A 133 12.64 -11.50 -4.68
CA ARG A 133 11.96 -10.26 -5.06
C ARG A 133 10.95 -9.79 -4.00
N SER A 134 10.24 -10.71 -3.37
CA SER A 134 9.34 -10.39 -2.24
C SER A 134 10.12 -9.82 -1.05
N ARG A 135 11.30 -10.37 -0.74
CA ARG A 135 12.20 -9.81 0.28
C ARG A 135 12.70 -8.42 -0.08
N VAL A 136 13.02 -8.16 -1.35
CA VAL A 136 13.38 -6.81 -1.82
C VAL A 136 12.22 -5.83 -1.65
N ALA A 137 11.00 -6.22 -2.06
CA ALA A 137 9.81 -5.37 -1.88
C ALA A 137 9.54 -5.07 -0.40
N MET A 138 9.70 -6.06 0.48
CA MET A 138 9.58 -5.88 1.92
C MET A 138 10.67 -4.97 2.47
N GLY A 139 11.92 -5.17 2.06
CA GLY A 139 13.05 -4.31 2.42
C GLY A 139 12.77 -2.85 2.05
N LEU A 140 12.40 -2.59 0.79
CA LEU A 140 12.00 -1.26 0.33
C LEU A 140 10.87 -0.67 1.16
N THR A 141 9.85 -1.45 1.51
CA THR A 141 8.72 -0.99 2.34
C THR A 141 9.19 -0.54 3.72
N LEU A 142 10.06 -1.33 4.36
CA LEU A 142 10.52 -1.09 5.73
C LEU A 142 11.60 -0.01 5.83
N THR A 143 12.33 0.27 4.75
CA THR A 143 13.46 1.20 4.77
C THR A 143 13.24 2.49 3.96
N SER A 144 12.16 2.60 3.19
CA SER A 144 11.85 3.83 2.46
C SER A 144 11.32 4.91 3.42
N PRO A 145 11.52 6.21 3.11
CA PRO A 145 10.91 7.31 3.86
C PRO A 145 9.39 7.15 3.87
N GLY A 146 8.74 7.19 5.02
CA GLY A 146 7.31 6.87 5.14
C GLY A 146 7.03 6.05 6.40
N ILE A 147 5.78 6.00 6.82
CA ILE A 147 5.33 5.01 7.80
C ILE A 147 5.09 3.69 7.03
N PRO A 148 5.78 2.59 7.36
CA PRO A 148 5.60 1.33 6.66
C PRO A 148 4.26 0.68 7.01
N MET A 149 3.55 0.20 6.01
CA MET A 149 2.35 -0.63 6.13
C MET A 149 2.61 -2.01 5.56
N MET A 150 2.30 -3.02 6.36
CA MET A 150 2.29 -4.42 5.94
C MET A 150 0.86 -4.95 6.05
N PHE A 151 0.38 -5.56 4.98
CA PHE A 151 -0.89 -6.27 4.96
C PHE A 151 -0.70 -7.75 5.27
N MET A 152 -1.64 -8.34 6.02
CA MET A 152 -1.54 -9.72 6.47
C MET A 152 -1.32 -10.70 5.30
N GLY A 153 -0.41 -11.64 5.52
CA GLY A 153 0.08 -12.58 4.52
C GLY A 153 1.40 -12.19 3.86
N GLN A 154 1.75 -10.89 3.83
CA GLN A 154 3.03 -10.46 3.25
C GLN A 154 4.23 -11.02 4.02
N GLU A 155 4.09 -11.20 5.33
CA GLU A 155 5.12 -11.67 6.25
C GLU A 155 5.57 -13.12 6.02
N PHE A 156 4.74 -13.95 5.35
CA PHE A 156 5.05 -15.36 5.03
C PHE A 156 4.79 -15.74 3.56
N LEU A 157 4.77 -14.73 2.67
CA LEU A 157 4.64 -14.91 1.22
C LEU A 157 3.30 -15.53 0.80
N GLU A 158 2.19 -15.06 1.38
CA GLU A 158 0.85 -15.39 0.91
C GLU A 158 0.69 -15.06 -0.57
N ASP A 159 0.15 -16.01 -1.34
CA ASP A 159 -0.03 -15.93 -2.78
C ASP A 159 -1.51 -15.95 -3.20
N LYS A 160 -2.43 -16.26 -2.28
CA LYS A 160 -3.87 -16.22 -2.49
C LYS A 160 -4.41 -14.81 -2.31
N GLN A 161 -5.38 -14.43 -3.14
CA GLN A 161 -6.09 -13.15 -2.95
C GLN A 161 -6.79 -13.12 -1.59
N TRP A 162 -6.93 -11.92 -1.04
CA TRP A 162 -7.64 -11.69 0.21
C TRP A 162 -9.16 -11.73 0.01
N SER A 163 -9.91 -12.16 1.02
CA SER A 163 -11.35 -11.96 1.09
C SER A 163 -11.75 -11.76 2.55
N ASP A 164 -12.70 -10.88 2.78
CA ASP A 164 -13.41 -10.67 4.04
C ASP A 164 -14.60 -11.63 4.23
N ASP A 165 -14.96 -12.41 3.19
CA ASP A 165 -16.01 -13.43 3.25
C ASP A 165 -15.45 -14.80 3.67
N LEU A 166 -15.30 -14.98 4.98
CA LEU A 166 -14.76 -16.21 5.57
C LEU A 166 -15.66 -17.45 5.41
N GLY A 167 -16.94 -17.24 5.11
CA GLY A 167 -17.96 -18.28 4.99
C GLY A 167 -18.01 -18.89 3.60
N SER A 168 -18.06 -18.04 2.57
CA SER A 168 -18.15 -18.50 1.18
C SER A 168 -16.79 -18.73 0.52
N ARG A 169 -15.69 -18.21 1.09
CA ARG A 169 -14.33 -18.30 0.53
C ARG A 169 -13.32 -19.01 1.44
N PRO A 170 -13.58 -20.23 1.94
CA PRO A 170 -12.63 -20.94 2.79
C PRO A 170 -11.28 -21.21 2.10
N GLU A 171 -11.26 -21.27 0.77
CA GLU A 171 -10.04 -21.44 -0.04
C GLU A 171 -9.08 -20.24 0.05
N LEU A 172 -9.59 -19.04 0.39
CA LEU A 172 -8.79 -17.80 0.48
C LEU A 172 -8.27 -17.49 1.88
N ARG A 173 -8.50 -18.38 2.86
CA ARG A 173 -7.92 -18.25 4.20
C ARG A 173 -6.40 -18.26 4.12
N LEU A 174 -5.73 -17.47 4.95
CA LEU A 174 -4.26 -17.40 4.95
C LEU A 174 -3.62 -18.77 5.17
N PHE A 175 -2.44 -18.98 4.61
CA PHE A 175 -1.58 -20.13 4.92
C PHE A 175 -1.02 -20.02 6.34
N TRP A 176 -1.87 -20.26 7.34
CA TRP A 176 -1.36 -20.53 8.68
C TRP A 176 -0.73 -21.93 8.69
N PRO A 177 0.47 -22.09 9.26
CA PRO A 177 0.96 -23.41 9.62
C PRO A 177 -0.10 -24.08 10.48
N GLN A 178 -0.51 -25.29 10.11
CA GLN A 178 -1.30 -26.12 11.02
C GLN A 178 -0.38 -26.38 12.22
N ALA A 179 -0.79 -25.87 13.39
CA ALA A 179 -0.09 -26.07 14.65
C ALA A 179 -0.11 -27.55 15.06
#